data_AF-A0A511NK28-F1
#
_entry.id   AF-A0A511NK28-F1
#
_cell.length_a   1.000
_cell.length_b   1.000
_cell.length_c   1.000
_cell.angle_alpha   90.00
_cell.angle_beta   90.00
_cell.angle_gamma   90.00
#
_symmetry.space_group_name_H-M   'P 1'
#
loop_
_entity.id
_entity.type
_entity.pdbx_description
1 polymer ?
#
loop_
_entity_poly.entity_id
_entity_poly.type
_entity_poly.pdbx_seq_one_letter_code
_entity_poly.pdbx_strand_id
1 'polypeptide(L)'
;MENNQPYRSEKKLVAGILGILVGYLGIHKFYLGYTKEGIIQIVATFITFGLAGIIGFVEGIIYLIKPDQEFDKTYVEGRKGWF
;
A
#
# COMPACT_ATOMS: atom_id res chain seq x y z
N MET A 1 -25.90 0.47 -13.47
CA MET A 1 -25.15 1.73 -13.66
C MET A 1 -23.69 1.33 -13.67
N GLU A 2 -23.07 1.27 -14.84
CA GLU A 2 -21.63 1.01 -14.96
C GLU A 2 -20.92 2.21 -14.35
N ASN A 3 -20.17 1.98 -13.26
CA ASN A 3 -19.56 3.06 -12.50
C ASN A 3 -18.34 3.56 -13.29
N ASN A 4 -18.55 4.56 -14.13
CA ASN A 4 -17.57 5.13 -15.05
C ASN A 4 -16.54 6.03 -14.34
N GLN A 5 -16.14 5.67 -13.12
CA GLN A 5 -15.06 6.34 -12.42
C GLN A 5 -13.76 5.97 -13.14
N PRO A 6 -12.97 6.94 -13.64
CA PRO A 6 -11.68 6.64 -14.21
C PRO A 6 -10.86 5.92 -13.14
N TYR A 7 -10.52 4.67 -13.42
CA TYR A 7 -9.80 3.82 -12.51
C TYR A 7 -8.55 4.54 -11.98
N ARG A 8 -8.32 4.56 -10.67
CA ARG A 8 -7.23 5.33 -10.04
C ARG A 8 -5.88 4.61 -10.14
N SER A 9 -5.54 4.17 -11.36
CA SER A 9 -4.30 3.48 -11.70
C SER A 9 -3.06 4.21 -11.23
N GLU A 10 -3.07 5.54 -11.34
CA GLU A 10 -1.97 6.38 -10.89
C GLU A 10 -1.68 6.16 -9.40
N LYS A 11 -2.72 5.98 -8.58
CA LYS A 11 -2.52 5.71 -7.15
C LYS A 11 -1.95 4.33 -6.90
N LYS A 12 -2.39 3.32 -7.64
CA LYS A 12 -1.83 1.96 -7.58
C LYS A 12 -0.35 1.95 -7.93
N LEU A 13 0.00 2.54 -9.07
CA LEU A 13 1.37 2.57 -9.56
C LEU A 13 2.28 3.29 -8.57
N VAL A 14 1.88 4.46 -8.08
CA VAL A 14 2.65 5.21 -7.08
C VAL A 14 2.76 4.44 -5.77
N ALA A 15 1.66 3.86 -5.26
CA ALA A 15 1.69 3.06 -4.04
C ALA A 15 2.59 1.81 -4.17
N GLY A 16 2.55 1.13 -5.31
CA GLY A 16 3.39 -0.03 -5.60
C GLY A 16 4.88 0.32 -5.69
N ILE A 17 5.22 1.38 -6.42
CA ILE A 17 6.60 1.88 -6.52
C ILE A 17 7.12 2.33 -5.16
N LEU A 18 6.31 3.08 -4.40
CA LEU A 18 6.66 3.49 -3.04
C LEU A 18 6.85 2.28 -2.12
N GLY A 19 6.02 1.24 -2.24
CA GLY A 19 6.18 0.01 -1.48
C GLY A 19 7.49 -0.72 -1.80
N ILE A 20 7.93 -0.74 -3.06
CA ILE A 20 9.18 -1.39 -3.44
C ILE A 20 10.41 -0.58 -3.01
N LEU A 21 10.42 0.73 -3.27
CA LEU A 21 11.61 1.55 -3.03
C LEU A 21 11.75 1.98 -1.56
N VAL A 22 10.62 2.30 -0.91
CA VAL A 22 10.58 2.89 0.43
C VAL A 22 9.51 2.23 1.32
N GLY A 23 9.08 1.01 1.00
CA GLY A 23 8.09 0.29 1.78
C GLY A 23 8.57 -0.09 3.18
N TYR A 24 9.89 -0.15 3.40
CA TYR A 24 10.45 -0.37 4.73
C TYR A 24 10.11 0.76 5.72
N LEU A 25 9.84 1.96 5.20
CA LEU A 25 9.37 3.12 5.95
C LEU A 25 7.84 3.21 6.04
N GLY A 26 7.09 2.34 5.36
CA GLY A 26 5.63 2.36 5.34
C GLY A 26 5.00 3.53 4.56
N ILE A 27 5.77 4.24 3.72
CA ILE A 27 5.32 5.46 3.02
C ILE A 27 4.15 5.18 2.06
N HIS A 28 4.11 4.00 1.44
CA HIS A 28 3.00 3.56 0.58
C HIS A 28 1.65 3.54 1.32
N LYS A 29 1.64 3.22 2.62
CA LYS A 29 0.44 3.25 3.45
C LYS A 29 -0.04 4.67 3.70
N PHE A 30 0.87 5.61 3.99
CA PHE A 30 0.51 7.03 4.13
C PHE A 30 -0.07 7.61 2.84
N TYR A 31 0.48 7.23 1.69
CA TYR A 31 -0.03 7.66 0.38
C TYR A 31 -1.48 7.21 0.13
N LEU A 32 -1.86 6.02 0.62
CA LEU A 32 -3.22 5.51 0.56
C LEU A 32 -4.14 6.05 1.68
N GLY A 33 -3.62 6.88 2.59
CA GLY A 33 -4.37 7.45 3.71
C GLY A 33 -4.44 6.56 4.96
N TYR A 34 -3.62 5.51 5.02
CA TYR A 34 -3.48 4.60 6.18
C TYR A 34 -2.42 5.12 7.16
N THR A 35 -2.66 6.30 7.73
CA THR A 35 -1.70 6.94 8.65
C THR A 35 -1.42 6.08 9.88
N LYS A 36 -2.44 5.38 10.41
CA LYS A 36 -2.27 4.53 11.60
C LYS A 36 -1.39 3.32 11.30
N GLU A 37 -1.66 2.65 10.19
CA GLU A 37 -0.94 1.46 9.75
C GLU A 37 0.49 1.81 9.32
N GLY A 38 0.70 2.97 8.69
CA GLY A 38 2.02 3.50 8.40
C GLY A 38 2.86 3.74 9.65
N ILE A 39 2.26 4.31 10.71
CA ILE A 39 2.94 4.49 12.01
C ILE A 39 3.27 3.12 12.64
N ILE A 40 2.32 2.18 12.62
CA ILE A 40 2.56 0.81 13.13
C ILE A 40 3.72 0.16 12.37
N GLN A 41 3.79 0.33 11.05
CA GLN A 41 4.87 -0.21 10.24
C GLN A 41 6.23 0.38 10.59
N ILE A 42 6.32 1.70 10.79
CA ILE A 42 7.57 2.36 11.20
C ILE A 42 8.03 1.82 12.56
N VAL A 43 7.11 1.74 13.53
CA VAL A 43 7.41 1.22 14.87
C VAL A 43 7.84 -0.24 14.81
N ALA A 44 7.15 -1.07 14.02
CA ALA A 44 7.51 -2.46 13.80
C ALA A 44 8.88 -2.60 13.14
N THR A 45 9.19 -1.80 12.11
CA THR A 45 10.50 -1.78 11.46
C THR A 45 11.59 -1.41 12.47
N PHE A 46 11.34 -0.44 13.36
CA PHE A 46 12.31 -0.06 14.38
C PHE A 46 12.55 -1.17 15.42
N ILE A 47 11.48 -1.78 15.94
CA ILE A 47 11.58 -2.87 16.95
C ILE A 47 12.25 -4.11 16.37
N THR A 48 11.99 -4.42 15.09
CA THR A 48 12.51 -5.61 14.42
C THR A 48 13.83 -5.36 13.70
N PHE A 49 14.50 -4.22 13.94
CA PHE A 49 15.76 -3.83 13.28
C PHE A 49 15.70 -3.90 11.74
N GLY A 50 14.59 -3.51 11.14
CA GLY A 50 14.41 -3.45 9.69
C GLY A 50 13.67 -4.63 9.07
N LEU A 51 13.49 -5.74 9.80
CA LEU A 51 12.86 -6.96 9.27
C LEU A 51 11.40 -6.73 8.85
N ALA A 52 10.63 -5.95 9.61
CA ALA A 52 9.24 -5.62 9.25
C ALA A 52 9.14 -4.80 7.96
N GLY A 53 10.24 -4.25 7.45
CA GLY A 53 10.27 -3.56 6.17
C GLY A 53 10.00 -4.46 4.97
N ILE A 54 10.25 -5.77 5.11
CA ILE A 54 9.92 -6.78 4.09
C ILE A 54 8.41 -6.78 3.80
N ILE A 55 7.57 -6.51 4.80
CA ILE A 55 6.11 -6.45 4.63
C ILE A 55 5.74 -5.37 3.61
N GLY A 56 6.35 -4.19 3.70
CA GLY A 56 6.09 -3.09 2.76
C GLY A 56 6.57 -3.38 1.35
N PHE A 57 7.70 -4.09 1.22
CA PHE A 57 8.20 -4.55 -0.07
C PHE A 57 7.23 -5.55 -0.73
N VAL A 58 6.75 -6.53 0.03
CA VAL A 58 5.77 -7.52 -0.45
C VAL A 58 4.45 -6.85 -0.83
N GLU A 59 3.96 -5.91 -0.02
CA GLU A 59 2.76 -5.13 -0.36
C GLU A 59 2.95 -4.30 -1.63
N GLY A 60 4.13 -3.70 -1.84
CA GLY A 60 4.46 -3.01 -3.09
C GLY A 60 4.31 -3.90 -4.33
N ILE A 61 4.80 -5.14 -4.25
CA ILE A 61 4.62 -6.14 -5.32
C ILE A 61 3.14 -6.49 -5.49
N ILE A 62 2.41 -6.77 -4.40
CA ILE A 62 0.98 -7.09 -4.42
C ILE A 62 0.20 -5.98 -5.12
N TYR A 63 0.49 -4.71 -4.83
CA TYR A 63 -0.18 -3.58 -5.45
C TYR A 63 0.06 -3.53 -6.96
N LEU A 64 1.29 -3.82 -7.42
CA LEU A 64 1.61 -3.80 -8.85
C LEU A 64 0.96 -4.95 -9.63
N ILE A 65 0.90 -6.15 -9.05
CA ILE A 65 0.34 -7.33 -9.74
C ILE A 65 -1.19 -7.41 -9.63
N LYS A 66 -1.80 -6.70 -8.67
CA LYS A 66 -3.26 -6.75 -8.48
C LYS A 66 -3.97 -6.03 -9.64
N PRO A 67 -5.07 -6.61 -10.16
CA PRO A 67 -5.92 -5.95 -11.11
C PRO A 67 -6.41 -4.63 -10.56
N ASP A 68 -6.49 -3.69 -11.48
CA ASP A 68 -6.86 -2.32 -11.21
C ASP A 68 -8.12 -2.20 -10.33
N GLN A 69 -9.25 -2.69 -10.84
CA GLN A 69 -10.54 -2.64 -10.13
C GLN A 69 -10.52 -3.30 -8.75
N GLU A 70 -9.71 -4.34 -8.58
CA GLU A 70 -9.60 -5.05 -7.31
C GLU A 70 -8.79 -4.25 -6.29
N PHE A 71 -7.75 -3.53 -6.75
CA PHE A 71 -6.98 -2.62 -5.91
C PHE A 71 -7.84 -1.49 -5.35
N ASP A 72 -8.65 -0.84 -6.20
CA ASP A 72 -9.50 0.27 -5.75
C ASP A 72 -10.55 -0.23 -4.75
N LYS A 73 -11.23 -1.35 -5.05
CA LYS A 73 -12.20 -1.96 -4.12
C LYS A 73 -11.59 -2.35 -2.78
N THR A 74 -10.36 -2.87 -2.79
CA THR A 74 -9.72 -3.40 -1.57
C THR A 74 -9.05 -2.30 -0.74
N TYR A 75 -8.25 -1.44 -1.38
CA TYR A 75 -7.36 -0.49 -0.69
C TYR A 75 -7.77 0.97 -0.81
N VAL A 76 -8.70 1.33 -1.70
CA VAL A 76 -9.21 2.71 -1.79
C VAL A 76 -10.57 2.79 -1.10
N GLU A 77 -11.49 1.90 -1.45
CA GLU A 77 -12.85 1.84 -0.90
C GLU A 77 -12.89 0.99 0.38
N GLY A 78 -12.41 -0.26 0.29
CA GLY A 78 -12.46 -1.24 1.38
C GLY A 78 -11.51 -0.94 2.54
N ARG A 79 -10.60 0.03 2.35
CA ARG A 79 -9.68 0.51 3.38
C ARG A 79 -8.89 -0.63 4.07
N LYS A 80 -8.49 -1.66 3.31
CA LYS A 80 -7.74 -2.80 3.85
C LYS A 80 -6.32 -2.39 4.22
N GLY A 81 -6.07 -2.28 5.53
CA GLY A 81 -4.80 -1.75 6.05
C GLY A 81 -3.57 -2.65 5.87
N TRP A 82 -3.74 -3.96 5.65
CA TRP A 82 -2.63 -4.92 5.52
C TRP A 82 -2.98 -6.07 4.58
N PHE A 83 -2.00 -6.51 3.77
CA PHE A 83 -2.09 -7.60 2.78
C PHE A 83 -3.42 -7.61 2.03
#